data_AF-A0A378J639-F1
#
_entry.id   AF-A0A378J639-F1
#
_cell.length_a   1.000
_cell.length_b   1.000
_cell.length_c   1.000
_cell.angle_alpha   90.00
_cell.angle_beta   90.00
_cell.angle_gamma   90.00
#
_symmetry.space_group_name_H-M   'P 1'
#
loop_
_entity.id
_entity.type
_entity.pdbx_description
1 polymer ?
#
loop_
_entity_poly.entity_id
_entity_poly.type
_entity_poly.pdbx_seq_one_letter_code
_entity_poly.pdbx_strand_id
1 'polypeptide(L)'
;MKINPKQETTSSTSIQQEAYDKRVDTLFLRFNAIYGALWLSAYNNEKALEAAKLEWADSIKEFDSQVLTFAVEKIKRTQQRPPVIPVFVELCISIQKSIKAREEALRAKPENHKRTDPQIVKSHIKEMMEKLTSPSVKEKKSC
;
A
#
# COMPACT_ATOMS: atom_id res chain seq x y z
N MET A 1 3.29 -69.56 -20.46
CA MET A 1 2.73 -68.61 -19.47
C MET A 1 3.91 -67.94 -18.77
N LYS A 2 4.05 -66.64 -18.51
CA LYS A 2 3.34 -65.39 -18.82
C LYS A 2 4.35 -64.25 -18.48
N ILE A 3 4.56 -63.31 -19.41
CA ILE A 3 4.56 -61.83 -19.29
C ILE A 3 5.50 -61.10 -18.27
N ASN A 4 6.41 -60.27 -18.82
CA ASN A 4 7.07 -59.00 -18.40
C ASN A 4 7.50 -58.68 -16.95
N PRO A 5 8.58 -57.87 -16.84
CA PRO A 5 8.59 -56.68 -16.01
C PRO A 5 8.80 -55.42 -16.86
N LYS A 6 7.77 -54.56 -16.95
CA LYS A 6 7.91 -53.19 -17.46
C LYS A 6 7.40 -52.20 -16.42
N GLN A 7 8.34 -51.36 -15.97
CA GLN A 7 8.20 -49.93 -15.72
C GLN A 7 7.42 -49.51 -14.48
N GLU A 8 8.17 -49.17 -13.44
CA GLU A 8 7.82 -48.13 -12.48
C GLU A 8 7.64 -46.81 -13.22
N THR A 9 6.42 -46.26 -13.18
CA THR A 9 6.11 -44.90 -13.58
C THR A 9 6.17 -44.00 -12.34
N THR A 10 7.35 -43.45 -12.06
CA THR A 10 7.51 -42.29 -11.16
C THR A 10 7.50 -41.01 -12.01
N SER A 11 6.31 -40.45 -12.24
CA SER A 11 6.09 -39.09 -12.78
C SER A 11 4.71 -38.65 -12.30
N SER A 12 4.44 -37.50 -11.70
CA SER A 12 5.06 -36.19 -11.83
C SER A 12 4.71 -35.34 -10.60
N THR A 13 5.70 -34.97 -9.78
CA THR A 13 5.57 -33.82 -8.85
C THR A 13 6.13 -32.54 -9.49
N SER A 14 6.26 -32.51 -10.82
CA SER A 14 6.98 -31.44 -11.53
C SER A 14 6.06 -30.38 -12.16
N ILE A 15 4.74 -30.50 -12.06
CA ILE A 15 3.80 -29.58 -12.73
C ILE A 15 3.21 -28.52 -11.77
N GLN A 16 3.27 -28.72 -10.44
CA GLN A 16 2.72 -27.76 -9.48
C GLN A 16 3.69 -26.63 -9.06
N GLN A 17 4.88 -26.58 -9.65
CA GLN A 17 5.80 -25.45 -9.51
C GLN A 17 5.38 -24.29 -10.44
N GLU A 18 4.09 -24.04 -10.59
CA GLU A 18 3.60 -22.79 -11.17
C GLU A 18 4.00 -21.67 -10.21
N ALA A 19 5.14 -21.02 -10.52
CA ALA A 19 5.68 -19.80 -9.91
C ALA A 19 5.25 -19.54 -8.46
N TYR A 20 5.61 -20.43 -7.54
CA TYR A 20 5.34 -20.23 -6.12
C TYR A 20 5.91 -18.88 -5.65
N ASP A 21 5.02 -18.02 -5.16
CA ASP A 21 5.38 -16.67 -4.76
C ASP A 21 6.05 -16.67 -3.37
N LYS A 22 7.39 -16.60 -3.38
CA LYS A 22 8.23 -16.52 -2.16
C LYS A 22 7.87 -15.33 -1.25
N ARG A 23 7.14 -14.32 -1.75
CA ARG A 23 6.68 -13.18 -0.94
C ARG A 23 5.66 -13.62 0.11
N VAL A 24 4.89 -14.67 -0.15
CA VAL A 24 3.93 -15.23 0.82
C VAL A 24 4.64 -15.80 2.03
N ASP A 25 5.71 -16.56 1.85
CA ASP A 25 6.49 -17.08 2.99
C ASP A 25 7.06 -15.96 3.85
N THR A 26 7.59 -14.94 3.20
CA THR A 26 8.11 -13.76 3.89
C THR A 26 6.99 -13.06 4.68
N LEU A 27 5.80 -12.96 4.09
CA LEU A 27 4.64 -12.36 4.73
C LEU A 27 4.19 -13.15 5.96
N PHE A 28 4.08 -14.48 5.84
CA PHE A 28 3.73 -15.38 6.95
C PHE A 28 4.77 -15.34 8.07
N LEU A 29 6.06 -15.29 7.74
CA LEU A 29 7.12 -15.16 8.73
C LEU A 29 7.02 -13.84 9.49
N ARG A 30 6.73 -12.74 8.78
CA ARG A 30 6.52 -11.42 9.40
C ARG A 30 5.29 -11.41 10.30
N PHE A 31 4.17 -11.99 9.86
CA PHE A 31 2.96 -12.07 10.70
C PHE A 31 3.17 -12.96 11.93
N ASN A 32 3.91 -14.07 11.78
CA ASN A 32 4.31 -14.88 12.93
C ASN A 32 5.15 -14.07 13.92
N ALA A 33 6.10 -13.27 13.46
CA ALA A 33 6.92 -12.42 14.33
C ALA A 33 6.11 -11.29 15.01
N ILE A 34 5.07 -10.76 14.34
CA ILE A 34 4.23 -9.67 14.88
C ILE A 34 3.20 -10.18 15.89
N TYR A 35 2.52 -11.30 15.57
CA TYR A 35 1.36 -11.77 16.32
C TYR A 35 1.63 -13.02 17.17
N GLY A 36 2.78 -13.68 16.97
CA GLY A 36 3.25 -14.82 17.75
C GLY A 36 2.20 -15.93 17.86
N ALA A 37 1.83 -16.27 19.10
CA ALA A 37 0.90 -17.34 19.41
C ALA A 37 -0.45 -17.23 18.69
N LEU A 38 -0.96 -16.01 18.43
CA LEU A 38 -2.21 -15.82 17.70
C LEU A 38 -2.10 -16.34 16.26
N TRP A 39 -0.99 -16.05 15.59
CA TRP A 39 -0.74 -16.53 14.22
C TRP A 39 -0.55 -18.05 14.19
N LEU A 40 0.25 -18.60 15.10
CA LEU A 40 0.48 -20.04 15.19
C LEU A 40 -0.81 -20.81 15.48
N SER A 41 -1.69 -20.26 16.33
CA SER A 41 -2.97 -20.90 16.64
C SER A 41 -3.91 -20.98 15.44
N ALA A 42 -3.85 -20.00 14.52
CA ALA A 42 -4.66 -19.98 13.31
C ALA A 42 -4.17 -20.97 12.23
N TYR A 43 -2.87 -21.28 12.22
CA TYR A 43 -2.23 -22.13 11.20
C TYR A 43 -1.49 -23.32 11.81
N ASN A 44 -2.07 -23.95 12.83
CA ASN A 44 -1.46 -25.09 13.52
C ASN A 44 -1.50 -26.41 12.71
N ASN A 45 -2.25 -26.45 11.62
CA ASN A 45 -2.41 -27.60 10.73
C ASN A 45 -1.69 -27.33 9.41
N GLU A 46 -0.77 -28.22 9.04
CA GLU A 46 0.04 -28.12 7.83
C GLU A 46 -0.80 -28.01 6.55
N LYS A 47 -1.85 -28.83 6.40
CA LYS A 47 -2.74 -28.77 5.23
C LYS A 47 -3.50 -27.44 5.15
N ALA A 48 -3.92 -26.91 6.30
CA ALA A 48 -4.61 -25.62 6.35
C ALA A 48 -3.63 -24.47 6.07
N LEU A 49 -2.38 -24.59 6.52
CA LEU A 49 -1.31 -23.64 6.24
C LEU A 49 -0.97 -23.60 4.74
N GLU A 50 -0.82 -24.75 4.08
CA GLU A 50 -0.57 -24.83 2.64
C GLU A 50 -1.71 -24.21 1.83
N ALA A 51 -2.96 -24.57 2.15
CA ALA A 51 -4.14 -23.99 1.51
C ALA A 51 -4.21 -22.47 1.71
N ALA A 52 -3.91 -21.99 2.93
CA ALA A 52 -3.88 -20.57 3.21
C ALA A 52 -2.79 -19.86 2.42
N LYS A 53 -1.57 -20.40 2.36
CA LYS A 53 -0.49 -19.80 1.57
C LYS A 53 -0.86 -19.69 0.10
N LEU A 54 -1.53 -20.68 -0.47
CA LEU A 54 -2.01 -20.63 -1.86
C LEU A 54 -3.02 -19.50 -2.06
N GLU A 55 -4.01 -19.38 -1.16
CA GLU A 55 -5.02 -18.31 -1.25
C GLU A 55 -4.41 -16.92 -1.06
N TRP A 56 -3.46 -16.78 -0.13
CA TRP A 56 -2.71 -15.55 0.06
C TRP A 56 -1.86 -15.22 -1.16
N ALA A 57 -1.22 -16.21 -1.81
CA ALA A 57 -0.44 -16.01 -3.03
C ALA A 57 -1.31 -15.44 -4.15
N ASP A 58 -2.46 -16.04 -4.39
CA ASP A 58 -3.37 -15.58 -5.43
C ASP A 58 -3.92 -14.18 -5.14
N SER A 59 -4.25 -13.91 -3.88
CA SER A 59 -4.78 -12.62 -3.43
C SER A 59 -3.78 -11.47 -3.51
N ILE A 60 -2.46 -11.74 -3.43
CA ILE A 60 -1.43 -10.69 -3.44
C ILE A 60 -0.65 -10.58 -4.75
N LYS A 61 -0.96 -11.41 -5.75
CA LYS A 61 -0.22 -11.47 -7.02
C LYS A 61 -0.15 -10.13 -7.76
N GLU A 62 -1.18 -9.30 -7.63
CA GLU A 62 -1.32 -8.01 -8.32
C GLU A 62 -0.61 -6.84 -7.65
N PHE A 63 -0.08 -7.02 -6.43
CA PHE A 63 0.58 -5.96 -5.68
C PHE A 63 2.09 -6.05 -5.77
N ASP A 64 2.76 -4.90 -5.83
CA ASP A 64 4.22 -4.85 -5.76
C ASP A 64 4.75 -5.13 -4.35
N SER A 65 5.99 -5.61 -4.24
CA SER A 65 6.64 -5.90 -2.95
C SER A 65 6.69 -4.67 -2.02
N GLN A 66 6.76 -3.47 -2.58
CA GLN A 66 6.71 -2.22 -1.79
C GLN A 66 5.34 -2.01 -1.13
N VAL A 67 4.25 -2.30 -1.85
CA VAL A 67 2.88 -2.21 -1.32
C VAL A 67 2.71 -3.18 -0.15
N LEU A 68 3.12 -4.44 -0.33
CA LEU A 68 3.07 -5.45 0.72
C LEU A 68 3.88 -5.04 1.95
N THR A 69 5.07 -4.48 1.74
CA THR A 69 5.94 -4.02 2.83
C THR A 69 5.27 -2.90 3.64
N PHE A 70 4.68 -1.92 2.97
CA PHE A 70 3.95 -0.84 3.62
C PHE A 70 2.68 -1.32 4.32
N ALA A 71 1.96 -2.28 3.74
CA ALA A 71 0.78 -2.87 4.36
C ALA A 71 1.15 -3.53 5.70
N VAL A 72 2.20 -4.35 5.72
CA VAL A 72 2.69 -4.99 6.96
C VAL A 72 3.12 -3.95 8.00
N GLU A 73 3.84 -2.91 7.59
CA GLU A 73 4.27 -1.84 8.51
C GLU A 73 3.09 -1.06 9.09
N LYS A 74 2.01 -0.88 8.31
CA LYS A 74 0.79 -0.21 8.78
C LYS A 74 0.04 -1.08 9.77
N ILE A 75 -0.25 -2.35 9.46
CA ILE A 75 -1.00 -3.23 10.38
C ILE A 75 -0.26 -3.44 11.69
N LYS A 76 1.09 -3.53 11.66
CA LYS A 76 1.91 -3.70 12.86
C LYS A 76 1.68 -2.59 13.88
N ARG A 77 1.32 -1.40 13.41
CA ARG A 77 1.08 -0.21 14.26
C ARG A 77 -0.39 -0.04 14.64
N THR A 78 -1.32 -0.57 13.85
CA THR A 78 -2.75 -0.24 13.98
C THR A 78 -3.62 -1.42 14.43
N GLN A 79 -3.18 -2.66 14.23
CA GLN A 79 -3.99 -3.85 14.47
C GLN A 79 -3.36 -4.74 15.53
N GLN A 80 -4.13 -5.03 16.58
CA GLN A 80 -3.71 -5.93 17.67
C GLN A 80 -3.83 -7.42 17.31
N ARG A 81 -4.60 -7.74 16.26
CA ARG A 81 -4.84 -9.11 15.80
C ARG A 81 -4.38 -9.28 14.35
N PRO A 82 -4.05 -10.51 13.92
CA PRO A 82 -3.74 -10.77 12.53
C PRO A 82 -4.87 -10.35 11.59
N PRO A 83 -4.53 -9.76 10.43
CA PRO A 83 -5.53 -9.44 9.42
C PRO A 83 -6.04 -10.72 8.76
N VAL A 84 -7.32 -10.71 8.41
CA VAL A 84 -7.87 -11.66 7.43
C VAL A 84 -7.57 -11.16 6.01
N ILE A 85 -7.52 -12.07 5.04
CA ILE A 85 -7.19 -11.79 3.63
C ILE A 85 -7.91 -10.54 3.07
N PRO A 86 -9.25 -10.41 3.14
CA PRO A 86 -9.93 -9.26 2.53
C PRO A 86 -9.50 -7.92 3.14
N VAL A 87 -9.31 -7.87 4.46
CA VAL A 87 -8.84 -6.66 5.16
C VAL A 87 -7.42 -6.29 4.72
N PHE A 88 -6.55 -7.29 4.51
CA PHE A 88 -5.21 -7.05 4.02
C PHE A 88 -5.20 -6.57 2.56
N VAL A 89 -6.02 -7.17 1.70
CA VAL A 89 -6.16 -6.79 0.28
C VAL A 89 -6.68 -5.36 0.14
N GLU A 90 -7.72 -4.98 0.90
CA GLU A 90 -8.23 -3.60 0.93
C GLU A 90 -7.15 -2.59 1.30
N LEU A 91 -6.30 -2.94 2.27
CA LEU A 91 -5.17 -2.12 2.68
C LEU A 91 -4.13 -1.99 1.57
N CYS A 92 -3.80 -3.07 0.89
CA CYS A 92 -2.91 -3.06 -0.28
C CYS A 92 -3.45 -2.18 -1.40
N ILE A 93 -4.75 -2.27 -1.72
CA ILE A 93 -5.42 -1.42 -2.72
C ILE A 93 -5.31 0.06 -2.32
N SER A 94 -5.58 0.39 -1.05
CA SER A 94 -5.48 1.76 -0.54
C SER A 94 -4.05 2.32 -0.70
N ILE A 95 -3.04 1.53 -0.34
CA ILE A 95 -1.63 1.91 -0.46
C ILE A 95 -1.25 2.06 -1.93
N GLN A 96 -1.58 1.11 -2.79
CA GLN A 96 -1.26 1.16 -4.22
C GLN A 96 -1.89 2.38 -4.90
N LYS A 97 -3.15 2.70 -4.57
CA LYS A 97 -3.81 3.94 -5.02
C LYS A 97 -3.05 5.19 -4.57
N SER A 98 -2.60 5.24 -3.32
CA SER A 98 -1.85 6.39 -2.80
C SER A 98 -0.50 6.59 -3.50
N ILE A 99 0.21 5.50 -3.82
CA ILE A 99 1.47 5.53 -4.57
C ILE A 99 1.21 6.07 -5.98
N LYS A 100 0.22 5.50 -6.70
CA LYS A 100 -0.14 5.94 -8.05
C LYS A 100 -0.55 7.41 -8.09
N ALA A 101 -1.39 7.87 -7.15
CA ALA A 101 -1.80 9.26 -7.06
C ALA A 101 -0.61 10.21 -6.84
N ARG A 102 0.37 9.81 -6.02
CA ARG A 102 1.59 10.58 -5.82
C ARG A 102 2.46 10.63 -7.07
N GLU A 103 2.62 9.50 -7.77
CA GLU A 103 3.35 9.44 -9.04
C GLU A 103 2.71 10.31 -10.12
N GLU A 104 1.37 10.30 -10.20
CA GLU A 104 0.60 11.15 -11.11
C GLU A 104 0.79 12.63 -10.78
N ALA A 105 0.70 13.02 -9.50
CA ALA A 105 0.93 14.40 -9.08
C ALA A 105 2.36 14.89 -9.37
N LEU A 106 3.36 13.99 -9.30
CA LEU A 106 4.75 14.32 -9.67
C LEU A 106 4.95 14.39 -11.18
N ARG A 107 4.20 13.60 -11.95
CA ARG A 107 4.24 13.61 -13.42
C ARG A 107 3.49 14.80 -14.00
N ALA A 108 2.41 15.22 -13.35
CA ALA A 108 1.69 16.44 -13.67
C ALA A 108 2.71 17.59 -13.60
N LYS A 109 3.13 18.08 -14.77
CA LYS A 109 3.94 19.29 -14.83
C LYS A 109 3.17 20.36 -14.07
N PRO A 110 3.84 21.17 -13.21
CA PRO A 110 3.17 22.34 -12.67
C PRO A 110 2.58 23.07 -13.87
N GLU A 111 1.27 23.35 -13.81
CA GLU A 111 0.61 24.29 -14.73
C GLU A 111 1.60 25.43 -14.98
N ASN A 112 1.80 25.79 -16.26
CA ASN A 112 2.72 26.84 -16.64
C ASN A 112 2.24 28.12 -15.95
N HIS A 113 2.72 28.36 -14.73
CA HIS A 113 2.23 29.42 -13.88
C HIS A 113 2.70 30.70 -14.54
N LYS A 114 1.80 31.30 -15.33
CA LYS A 114 2.06 32.60 -15.94
C LYS A 114 2.22 33.55 -14.77
N ARG A 115 3.44 34.05 -14.58
CA ARG A 115 3.69 35.14 -13.63
C ARG A 115 2.65 36.22 -13.88
N THR A 116 1.97 36.65 -12.83
CA THR A 116 1.08 37.82 -12.89
C THR A 116 1.86 39.00 -13.45
N ASP A 117 1.23 39.77 -14.34
CA ASP A 117 1.83 40.96 -14.94
C ASP A 117 2.44 41.87 -13.85
N PRO A 118 3.73 42.24 -13.95
CA PRO A 118 4.38 43.14 -13.01
C PRO A 118 3.62 44.43 -12.73
N GLN A 119 2.83 44.94 -13.67
CA GLN A 119 2.00 46.14 -13.48
C GLN A 119 0.84 45.90 -12.51
N ILE A 120 0.20 44.73 -12.59
CA ILE A 120 -0.89 44.34 -11.68
C ILE A 120 -0.35 44.16 -10.26
N VAL A 121 0.82 43.52 -10.12
CA VAL A 121 1.50 43.36 -8.82
C VAL A 121 1.81 44.72 -8.21
N LYS A 122 2.36 45.65 -9.00
CA LYS A 122 2.65 47.01 -8.55
C LYS A 122 1.39 47.78 -8.13
N SER A 123 0.27 47.63 -8.85
CA SER A 123 -0.98 48.30 -8.49
C SER A 123 -1.50 47.81 -7.14
N HIS A 124 -1.48 46.49 -6.91
CA HIS A 124 -1.95 45.88 -5.67
C HIS A 124 -1.05 46.25 -4.48
N ILE A 125 0.27 46.26 -4.68
CA ILE A 125 1.21 46.71 -3.64
C ILE A 125 0.95 48.17 -3.30
N LYS A 126 0.73 49.03 -4.30
CA LYS A 126 0.42 50.45 -4.07
C LYS A 126 -0.86 50.62 -3.27
N GLU A 127 -1.93 49.93 -3.66
CA GLU A 127 -3.23 50.00 -2.97
C GLU A 127 -3.14 49.48 -1.52
N MET A 128 -2.33 48.44 -1.29
CA MET A 128 -2.05 47.90 0.04
C MET A 128 -1.29 48.91 0.89
N MET A 129 -0.25 49.55 0.33
CA MET A 129 0.52 50.58 1.02
C MET A 129 -0.33 51.79 1.37
N GLU A 130 -1.23 52.20 0.47
CA GLU A 130 -2.14 53.33 0.67
C GLU A 130 -3.14 53.03 1.80
N LYS A 131 -3.69 51.81 1.87
CA LYS A 131 -4.54 51.36 2.99
C LYS A 131 -3.79 51.36 4.32
N LEU A 132 -2.51 50.93 4.33
CA LEU A 132 -1.67 50.90 5.53
C LEU A 132 -1.19 52.29 6.00
N THR A 133 -1.04 53.23 5.08
CA THR A 133 -0.59 54.61 5.38
C THR A 133 -1.74 55.60 5.51
N SER A 134 -2.95 55.25 5.08
CA SER A 134 -4.14 56.05 5.31
C SER A 134 -4.49 56.06 6.81
N PRO A 135 -4.67 57.23 7.44
CA PRO A 135 -5.11 57.33 8.82
C PRO A 135 -6.60 57.00 8.92
N SER A 136 -6.96 55.71 8.93
CA SER A 136 -8.32 55.30 9.31
C SER A 136 -8.39 53.93 10.00
N VAL A 137 -7.80 53.85 11.19
CA VAL A 137 -8.58 53.32 12.31
C VAL A 137 -9.18 54.54 12.98
N LYS A 138 -10.41 54.91 12.58
CA LYS A 138 -11.27 55.62 13.51
C LYS A 138 -11.60 54.61 14.60
N GLU A 139 -10.84 54.63 15.69
CA GLU A 139 -11.25 54.01 16.94
C GLU A 139 -12.67 54.50 17.22
N LYS A 140 -13.66 53.60 17.13
CA LYS A 140 -14.98 53.89 17.66
C LYS A 140 -14.82 54.00 19.18
N LYS A 141 -14.64 55.22 19.69
CA LYS A 141 -14.80 55.49 21.12
C LYS A 141 -16.25 55.17 21.47
N SER A 142 -16.44 54.08 22.22
CA SER A 142 -17.70 53.79 22.91
C SER A 142 -17.87 54.86 23.98
N CYS A 143 -19.00 55.58 23.93
CA CYS A 143 -19.59 56.13 25.15
C CYS A 143 -20.24 54.99 25.94
#